data_AF-A0A1B9LCU5-F1
#
_entry.id   AF-A0A1B9LCU5-F1
#
_cell.length_a   1.000
_cell.length_b   1.000
_cell.length_c   1.000
_cell.angle_alpha   90.00
_cell.angle_beta   90.00
_cell.angle_gamma   90.00
#
_symmetry.space_group_name_H-M   'P 1'
#
loop_
_entity.id
_entity.type
_entity.pdbx_description
1 polymer ?
#
loop_
_entity_poly.entity_id
_entity_poly.type
_entity_poly.pdbx_seq_one_letter_code
_entity_poly.pdbx_strand_id
1 'polypeptide(L)'
;MGLPEEFRTEKTLALENEFKKFEVELLENLTHEDFRILGMYIQTYNFIDLNIRRCFNVLNEKGILITSQKELHIIPNLVNKIISCLSELRLNYEQRKEAEEKLEEIKFRRNHRNIFAHFAAKRIPNQDAIFYAIYDIADIRGLVKHVLSYENWLAQFTSMIIKI
;
A
#
# COMPACT_ATOMS: atom_id res chain seq x y z
N MET A 1 -2.64 8.76 18.54
CA MET A 1 -2.07 8.24 17.28
C MET A 1 -1.65 9.37 16.35
N GLY A 2 -0.67 9.17 15.48
CA GLY A 2 -0.21 10.13 14.46
C GLY A 2 -0.94 10.02 13.12
N LEU A 3 -2.27 10.03 13.14
CA LEU A 3 -3.09 10.09 11.92
C LEU A 3 -3.08 11.53 11.36
N PRO A 4 -2.80 11.72 10.05
CA PRO A 4 -2.93 13.01 9.39
C PRO A 4 -4.35 13.57 9.53
N GLU A 5 -4.48 14.90 9.54
CA GLU A 5 -5.73 15.59 9.90
C GLU A 5 -6.88 15.26 8.96
N GLU A 6 -6.59 15.08 7.67
CA GLU A 6 -7.54 14.65 6.63
C GLU A 6 -8.13 13.25 6.84
N PHE A 7 -7.49 12.40 7.65
CA PHE A 7 -8.01 11.08 8.03
C PHE A 7 -8.69 11.07 9.40
N ARG A 8 -8.72 12.22 10.12
CA ARG A 8 -9.43 12.37 11.39
C ARG A 8 -10.91 12.62 11.15
N THR A 9 -11.62 11.55 10.84
CA THR A 9 -13.08 11.51 10.78
C THR A 9 -13.69 11.30 12.17
N GLU A 10 -14.98 11.63 12.36
CA GLU A 10 -15.72 11.32 13.58
C GLU A 10 -15.60 9.84 13.95
N LYS A 11 -15.64 8.93 12.97
CA LYS A 11 -15.48 7.49 13.17
C LYS A 11 -14.10 7.14 13.72
N THR A 12 -13.03 7.72 13.17
CA THR A 12 -11.66 7.45 13.65
C THR A 12 -11.41 8.02 15.04
N LEU A 13 -12.00 9.18 15.37
CA LEU A 13 -11.94 9.76 16.70
C LEU A 13 -12.72 8.92 17.71
N ALA A 14 -13.90 8.43 17.33
CA ALA A 14 -14.70 7.52 18.16
C ALA A 14 -13.94 6.21 18.45
N LEU A 15 -13.31 5.62 17.43
CA LEU A 15 -12.48 4.42 17.59
C LEU A 15 -11.23 4.68 18.46
N GLU A 16 -10.56 5.83 18.30
CA GLU A 16 -9.43 6.21 19.15
C GLU A 16 -9.86 6.38 20.61
N ASN A 17 -11.01 7.00 20.86
CA ASN A 17 -11.56 7.15 22.20
C ASN A 17 -12.02 5.82 22.81
N GLU A 18 -12.57 4.92 22.00
CA GLU A 18 -12.94 3.58 22.44
C GLU A 18 -11.70 2.77 22.79
N PHE A 19 -10.67 2.79 21.93
CA PHE A 19 -9.40 2.10 22.15
C PHE A 19 -8.72 2.54 23.46
N LYS A 20 -8.76 3.83 23.80
CA LYS A 20 -8.19 4.37 25.06
C LYS A 20 -8.81 3.78 26.32
N LYS A 21 -9.95 3.10 26.24
CA LYS A 21 -10.59 2.43 27.39
C LYS A 21 -9.98 1.07 27.70
N PHE A 22 -9.14 0.53 26.82
CA PHE A 22 -8.57 -0.81 26.93
C PHE A 22 -7.05 -0.75 27.15
N GLU A 23 -6.57 -1.59 28.07
CA GLU A 23 -5.17 -2.02 28.06
C GLU A 23 -4.97 -3.04 26.93
N VAL A 24 -3.75 -3.17 26.40
CA VAL A 24 -3.46 -3.99 25.22
C VAL A 24 -3.81 -5.47 25.46
N GLU A 25 -3.63 -5.93 26.70
CA GLU A 25 -3.94 -7.26 27.19
C GLU A 25 -5.43 -7.59 27.14
N LEU A 26 -6.30 -6.56 27.17
CA LEU A 26 -7.75 -6.69 27.13
C LEU A 26 -8.31 -6.73 25.71
N LEU A 27 -7.46 -6.60 24.69
CA LEU A 27 -7.88 -6.69 23.30
C LEU A 27 -8.13 -8.14 22.87
N GLU A 28 -9.13 -8.33 22.02
CA GLU A 28 -9.53 -9.63 21.52
C GLU A 28 -8.51 -10.18 20.51
N ASN A 29 -8.40 -11.52 20.45
CA ASN A 29 -7.70 -12.17 19.35
C ASN A 29 -8.47 -11.97 18.04
N LEU A 30 -7.75 -12.00 16.92
CA LEU A 30 -8.38 -12.03 15.61
C LEU A 30 -9.31 -13.23 15.48
N THR A 31 -10.46 -13.02 14.85
CA THR A 31 -11.40 -14.09 14.52
C THR A 31 -10.93 -14.88 13.31
N HIS A 32 -11.52 -16.04 13.05
CA HIS A 32 -11.27 -16.79 11.82
C HIS A 32 -11.57 -15.98 10.56
N GLU A 33 -12.60 -15.13 10.63
CA GLU A 33 -12.99 -14.27 9.53
C GLU A 33 -11.95 -13.18 9.26
N ASP A 34 -11.39 -12.58 10.32
CA ASP A 34 -10.29 -11.62 10.20
C ASP A 34 -9.07 -12.26 9.53
N PHE A 35 -8.67 -13.45 9.99
CA PHE A 35 -7.58 -14.20 9.36
C PHE A 35 -7.87 -14.53 7.89
N ARG A 36 -9.11 -14.87 7.55
CA ARG A 36 -9.52 -15.16 6.18
C ARG A 36 -9.36 -13.93 5.29
N ILE A 37 -9.91 -12.79 5.71
CA ILE A 37 -9.85 -11.54 4.94
C ILE A 37 -8.40 -11.07 4.77
N LEU A 38 -7.63 -10.99 5.88
CA LEU A 38 -6.23 -10.57 5.84
C LEU A 38 -5.38 -11.52 4.99
N GLY A 39 -5.56 -12.84 5.16
CA GLY A 39 -4.87 -13.85 4.38
C GLY A 39 -5.16 -13.75 2.88
N MET A 40 -6.43 -13.57 2.50
CA MET A 40 -6.83 -13.36 1.11
C MET A 40 -6.19 -12.10 0.53
N TYR A 41 -6.20 -10.99 1.27
CA TYR A 41 -5.58 -9.74 0.84
C TYR A 41 -4.07 -9.92 0.62
N ILE A 42 -3.37 -10.50 1.59
CA ILE A 42 -1.93 -10.76 1.52
C ILE A 42 -1.59 -11.63 0.31
N GLN A 43 -2.31 -12.74 0.12
CA GLN A 43 -2.02 -13.66 -1.00
C GLN A 43 -2.34 -13.06 -2.36
N THR A 44 -3.38 -12.23 -2.47
CA THR A 44 -3.68 -11.48 -3.69
C THR A 44 -2.49 -10.61 -4.10
N TYR A 45 -1.92 -9.85 -3.15
CA TYR A 45 -0.75 -9.01 -3.42
C TYR A 45 0.54 -9.80 -3.66
N ASN A 46 0.70 -10.99 -3.06
CA ASN A 46 1.82 -11.87 -3.41
C ASN A 46 1.74 -12.30 -4.88
N PHE A 47 0.54 -12.62 -5.38
CA PHE A 47 0.34 -12.96 -6.78
C PHE A 47 0.53 -11.75 -7.71
N ILE A 48 0.08 -10.56 -7.29
CA ILE A 48 0.35 -9.31 -8.02
C ILE A 48 1.86 -9.06 -8.11
N ASP A 49 2.60 -9.13 -6.99
CA ASP A 49 4.05 -8.93 -6.95
C ASP A 49 4.79 -9.92 -7.88
N LEU A 50 4.34 -11.18 -7.93
CA LEU A 50 4.87 -12.18 -8.86
C LEU A 50 4.64 -11.77 -10.31
N ASN A 51 3.44 -11.31 -10.65
CA ASN A 51 3.10 -10.92 -12.02
C ASN A 51 3.82 -9.62 -12.44
N ILE A 52 4.02 -8.65 -11.54
CA ILE A 52 4.85 -7.48 -11.82
C ILE A 52 6.28 -7.89 -12.20
N ARG A 53 6.87 -8.85 -11.49
CA ARG A 53 8.20 -9.39 -11.85
C ARG A 53 8.19 -10.07 -13.22
N ARG A 54 7.15 -10.85 -13.53
CA ARG A 54 7.01 -11.50 -14.84
C ARG A 54 6.88 -10.48 -15.97
N CYS A 55 6.02 -9.47 -15.80
CA CYS A 55 5.88 -8.37 -16.76
C CYS A 55 7.21 -7.67 -17.00
N PHE A 56 7.91 -7.31 -15.92
CA PHE A 56 9.23 -6.70 -16.00
C PHE A 56 10.23 -7.56 -16.79
N ASN A 57 10.32 -8.86 -16.49
CA ASN A 57 11.23 -9.77 -17.18
C ASN A 57 10.91 -9.86 -18.68
N VAL A 58 9.65 -10.01 -19.05
CA VAL A 58 9.23 -10.07 -20.47
C VAL A 58 9.57 -8.78 -21.21
N LEU A 59 9.37 -7.62 -20.58
CA LEU A 59 9.70 -6.32 -21.17
C LEU A 59 11.22 -6.11 -21.31
N ASN A 60 12.00 -6.58 -20.34
CA ASN A 60 13.46 -6.54 -20.38
C ASN A 60 14.03 -7.48 -21.45
N GLU A 61 13.52 -8.71 -21.56
CA GLU A 61 13.90 -9.68 -22.60
C GLU A 61 13.62 -9.17 -24.02
N LYS A 62 12.55 -8.39 -24.19
CA LYS A 62 12.20 -7.76 -25.47
C LYS A 62 13.00 -6.49 -25.78
N GLY A 63 13.90 -6.08 -24.88
CA GLY A 63 14.67 -4.84 -25.03
C GLY A 63 13.84 -3.56 -24.90
N ILE A 64 12.60 -3.65 -24.42
CA ILE A 64 11.72 -2.49 -24.18
C ILE A 64 12.15 -1.78 -22.89
N LEU A 65 12.54 -2.55 -21.87
CA LEU A 65 13.17 -2.01 -20.67
C LEU A 65 14.68 -2.20 -20.73
N ILE A 66 15.41 -1.12 -20.45
CA ILE A 66 16.86 -1.16 -20.25
C ILE A 66 17.12 -1.09 -18.75
N THR A 67 17.87 -2.06 -18.25
CA THR A 67 18.21 -2.17 -16.83
C THR A 67 19.72 -2.18 -16.66
N SER A 68 20.22 -1.55 -15.60
CA SER A 68 21.64 -1.65 -15.26
C SER A 68 21.83 -2.78 -14.26
N GLN A 69 22.96 -3.52 -14.34
CA GLN A 69 23.26 -4.66 -13.46
C GLN A 69 23.26 -4.32 -11.95
N LYS A 70 23.30 -3.03 -11.57
CA LYS A 70 23.35 -2.57 -10.17
C LYS A 70 21.98 -2.22 -9.58
N GLU A 71 20.89 -2.32 -10.34
CA GLU A 71 19.58 -1.89 -9.86
C GLU A 71 18.92 -2.88 -8.89
N LEU A 72 18.36 -2.33 -7.80
CA LEU A 72 17.55 -3.07 -6.84
C LEU A 72 16.20 -3.44 -7.47
N HIS A 73 15.98 -4.74 -7.69
CA HIS A 73 14.72 -5.32 -8.16
C HIS A 73 13.66 -5.41 -7.04
N ILE A 74 13.37 -4.28 -6.41
CA ILE A 74 12.25 -4.13 -5.47
C ILE A 74 10.97 -3.76 -6.25
N ILE A 75 9.84 -4.34 -5.86
CA ILE A 75 8.56 -4.19 -6.59
C ILE A 75 8.20 -2.74 -6.91
N PRO A 76 8.29 -1.76 -5.98
CA PRO A 76 7.96 -0.36 -6.30
C PRO A 76 8.80 0.20 -7.47
N ASN A 77 10.08 -0.17 -7.54
CA ASN A 77 10.94 0.25 -8.65
C ASN A 77 10.55 -0.44 -9.96
N LEU A 78 10.16 -1.72 -9.90
CA LEU A 78 9.70 -2.45 -11.09
C LEU A 78 8.42 -1.84 -11.65
N VAL A 79 7.47 -1.46 -10.78
CA VAL A 79 6.23 -0.78 -11.19
C VAL A 79 6.55 0.54 -11.89
N ASN A 80 7.38 1.40 -11.30
CA ASN A 80 7.77 2.67 -11.92
C ASN A 80 8.43 2.47 -13.30
N LYS A 81 9.27 1.43 -13.45
CA LYS A 81 9.87 1.08 -14.73
C LYS A 81 8.83 0.65 -15.76
N ILE A 82 7.88 -0.21 -15.38
CA ILE A 82 6.80 -0.63 -16.27
C ILE A 82 5.96 0.59 -16.72
N ILE A 83 5.62 1.49 -15.79
CA ILE A 83 4.91 2.74 -16.13
C ILE A 83 5.70 3.55 -17.17
N SER A 84 7.02 3.72 -16.94
CA SER A 84 7.86 4.53 -17.83
C SER A 84 7.96 4.01 -19.27
N CYS A 85 7.70 2.71 -19.50
CA CYS A 85 7.75 2.13 -20.84
C CYS A 85 6.35 1.87 -21.45
N LEU A 86 5.25 2.28 -20.81
CA LEU A 86 3.90 2.13 -21.39
C LEU A 86 3.74 2.89 -22.71
N SER A 87 4.54 3.95 -22.93
CA SER A 87 4.60 4.71 -24.19
C SER A 87 5.05 3.84 -25.37
N GLU A 88 5.97 2.93 -25.11
CA GLU A 88 6.61 2.04 -26.10
C GLU A 88 5.72 0.85 -26.47
N LEU A 89 4.66 0.61 -25.70
CA LEU A 89 3.69 -0.45 -25.96
C LEU A 89 2.64 0.03 -26.96
N ARG A 90 2.24 -0.89 -27.85
CA ARG A 90 1.12 -0.69 -28.80
C ARG A 90 -0.23 -0.77 -28.07
N LEU A 91 -0.47 0.20 -27.20
CA LEU A 91 -1.72 0.38 -26.44
C LEU A 91 -2.45 1.61 -26.98
N ASN A 92 -3.78 1.55 -27.00
CA ASN A 92 -4.56 2.77 -27.20
C ASN A 92 -4.54 3.65 -25.93
N TYR A 93 -5.05 4.88 -26.04
CA TYR A 93 -5.01 5.85 -24.94
C TYR A 93 -5.71 5.33 -23.67
N GLU A 94 -6.91 4.77 -23.80
CA GLU A 94 -7.68 4.26 -22.65
C GLU A 94 -6.96 3.09 -21.96
N GLN A 95 -6.42 2.14 -22.73
CA GLN A 95 -5.65 1.02 -22.20
C GLN A 95 -4.39 1.48 -21.45
N ARG A 96 -3.70 2.49 -22.00
CA ARG A 96 -2.50 3.06 -21.37
C ARG A 96 -2.86 3.72 -20.03
N LYS A 97 -3.90 4.57 -20.04
CA LYS A 97 -4.39 5.26 -18.85
C LYS A 97 -4.83 4.26 -17.77
N GLU A 98 -5.62 3.27 -18.14
CA GLU A 98 -6.08 2.22 -17.22
C GLU A 98 -4.89 1.42 -16.63
N ALA A 99 -3.89 1.09 -17.45
CA ALA A 99 -2.70 0.39 -16.97
C ALA A 99 -1.90 1.25 -15.98
N GLU A 100 -1.72 2.53 -16.26
CA GLU A 100 -1.02 3.48 -15.37
C GLU A 100 -1.75 3.62 -14.03
N GLU A 101 -3.07 3.86 -14.05
CA GLU A 101 -3.91 3.98 -12.85
C GLU A 101 -3.84 2.72 -11.99
N LYS A 102 -3.94 1.53 -12.59
CA LYS A 102 -3.84 0.24 -11.86
C LYS A 102 -2.45 0.01 -11.28
N LEU A 103 -1.39 0.35 -12.02
CA LEU A 103 -0.01 0.21 -11.54
C LEU A 103 0.26 1.15 -10.36
N GLU A 104 -0.24 2.38 -10.41
CA GLU A 104 -0.19 3.32 -9.30
C GLU A 104 -0.98 2.83 -8.08
N GLU A 105 -2.18 2.30 -8.29
CA GLU A 105 -2.98 1.70 -7.23
C GLU A 105 -2.27 0.50 -6.58
N ILE A 106 -1.65 -0.37 -7.37
CA ILE A 106 -0.84 -1.48 -6.87
C ILE A 106 0.30 -0.94 -6.00
N LYS A 107 1.02 0.09 -6.45
CA LYS A 107 2.13 0.71 -5.71
C LYS A 107 1.65 1.25 -4.36
N PHE A 108 0.51 1.93 -4.34
CA PHE A 108 -0.08 2.50 -3.13
C PHE A 108 -0.53 1.41 -2.15
N ARG A 109 -1.37 0.48 -2.61
CA ARG A 109 -2.00 -0.53 -1.74
C ARG A 109 -1.03 -1.61 -1.26
N ARG A 110 0.04 -1.91 -2.01
CA ARG A 110 1.06 -2.90 -1.60
C ARG A 110 1.63 -2.62 -0.21
N ASN A 111 1.75 -1.36 0.19
CA ASN A 111 2.27 -1.02 1.51
C ASN A 111 1.33 -1.45 2.64
N HIS A 112 0.01 -1.43 2.41
CA HIS A 112 -0.97 -1.96 3.36
C HIS A 112 -0.80 -3.47 3.55
N ARG A 113 -0.49 -4.21 2.47
CA ARG A 113 -0.18 -5.64 2.58
C ARG A 113 0.98 -5.89 3.54
N ASN A 114 2.03 -5.07 3.48
CA ASN A 114 3.19 -5.24 4.35
C ASN A 114 2.82 -5.06 5.82
N ILE A 115 1.95 -4.09 6.14
CA ILE A 115 1.42 -3.89 7.49
C ILE A 115 0.70 -5.17 7.94
N PHE A 116 -0.24 -5.66 7.14
CA PHE A 116 -1.07 -6.83 7.49
C PHE A 116 -0.25 -8.12 7.62
N ALA A 117 0.84 -8.25 6.88
CA ALA A 117 1.66 -9.46 6.89
C ALA A 117 2.71 -9.51 8.01
N HIS A 118 3.12 -8.35 8.55
CA HIS A 118 4.28 -8.28 9.44
C HIS A 118 3.96 -7.78 10.85
N PHE A 119 2.84 -7.07 11.04
CA PHE A 119 2.55 -6.45 12.34
C PHE A 119 1.70 -7.38 13.19
N ALA A 120 1.90 -7.33 14.51
CA ALA A 120 1.05 -8.06 15.44
C ALA A 120 -0.32 -7.37 15.52
N ALA A 121 -1.40 -8.13 15.39
CA ALA A 121 -2.75 -7.60 15.28
C ALA A 121 -3.69 -8.16 16.35
N LYS A 122 -4.57 -7.29 16.85
CA LYS A 122 -5.63 -7.59 17.82
C LYS A 122 -6.92 -6.90 17.40
N ARG A 123 -8.07 -7.40 17.85
CA ARG A 123 -9.37 -6.78 17.58
C ARG A 123 -9.78 -5.87 18.74
N ILE A 124 -10.36 -4.72 18.41
CA ILE A 124 -10.98 -3.84 19.42
C ILE A 124 -12.33 -4.45 19.80
N PRO A 125 -12.57 -4.74 21.10
CA PRO A 125 -13.82 -5.39 21.53
C PRO A 125 -15.07 -4.66 21.05
N ASN A 126 -16.06 -5.42 20.56
CA ASN A 126 -17.34 -4.91 20.03
C ASN A 126 -17.22 -3.89 18.87
N GLN A 127 -16.07 -3.81 18.20
CA GLN A 127 -15.86 -2.93 17.06
C GLN A 127 -15.46 -3.71 15.81
N ASP A 128 -15.75 -3.14 14.64
CA ASP A 128 -15.19 -3.61 13.37
C ASP A 128 -13.86 -2.90 13.09
N ALA A 129 -12.88 -3.15 13.95
CA ALA A 129 -11.58 -2.51 13.92
C ALA A 129 -10.46 -3.43 14.42
N ILE A 130 -9.33 -3.37 13.72
CA ILE A 130 -8.11 -4.11 14.06
C ILE A 130 -7.05 -3.11 14.52
N PHE A 131 -6.51 -3.35 15.70
CA PHE A 131 -5.33 -2.68 16.23
C PHE A 131 -4.07 -3.41 15.78
N TYR A 132 -3.10 -2.66 15.24
CA TYR A 132 -1.78 -3.18 14.90
C TYR A 132 -0.74 -2.64 15.88
N ALA A 133 -0.08 -3.54 16.60
CA ALA A 133 1.01 -3.22 17.50
C ALA A 133 2.33 -3.13 16.74
N ILE A 134 3.13 -2.14 17.10
CA ILE A 134 4.43 -1.86 16.51
C ILE A 134 5.44 -1.76 17.65
N TYR A 135 6.56 -2.49 17.55
CA TYR A 135 7.54 -2.57 18.62
C TYR A 135 8.68 -1.55 18.45
N ASP A 136 9.17 -1.35 17.22
CA ASP A 136 10.25 -0.39 16.92
C ASP A 136 9.91 0.55 15.75
N ILE A 137 10.50 1.74 15.74
CA ILE A 137 10.52 2.70 14.63
C ILE A 137 11.04 2.03 13.33
N ALA A 138 11.90 1.02 13.45
CA ALA A 138 12.34 0.20 12.31
C ALA A 138 11.16 -0.50 11.60
N ASP A 139 10.14 -0.95 12.34
CA ASP A 139 8.90 -1.52 11.79
C ASP A 139 8.07 -0.43 11.08
N ILE A 140 8.16 0.81 11.57
CA ILE A 140 7.45 1.99 11.03
C ILE A 140 8.19 2.60 9.83
N ARG A 141 9.50 2.38 9.61
CA ARG A 141 10.24 3.06 8.52
C ARG A 141 9.59 2.91 7.14
N GLY A 142 9.01 1.75 6.85
CA GLY A 142 8.24 1.53 5.63
C GLY A 142 6.92 2.30 5.58
N LEU A 143 6.24 2.43 6.73
CA LEU A 143 4.97 3.13 6.90
C LEU A 143 5.15 4.66 6.89
N VAL A 144 6.10 5.21 7.65
CA VAL A 144 6.40 6.67 7.68
C VAL A 144 6.82 7.16 6.30
N LYS A 145 7.70 6.45 5.60
CA LYS A 145 8.08 6.81 4.23
C LYS A 145 6.87 6.81 3.29
N HIS A 146 5.90 5.92 3.52
CA HIS A 146 4.70 5.84 2.71
C HIS A 146 3.69 6.94 3.03
N VAL A 147 3.42 7.22 4.31
CA VAL A 147 2.54 8.32 4.74
C VAL A 147 3.08 9.65 4.21
N LEU A 148 4.38 9.92 4.38
CA LEU A 148 5.01 11.13 3.83
C LEU A 148 4.98 11.19 2.30
N SER A 149 5.11 10.05 1.61
CA SER A 149 4.97 9.98 0.14
C SER A 149 3.53 10.24 -0.31
N TYR A 150 2.56 9.83 0.48
CA TYR A 150 1.15 9.98 0.18
C TYR A 150 0.66 11.40 0.48
N GLU A 151 1.08 12.01 1.58
CA GLU A 151 0.86 13.43 1.88
C GLU A 151 1.46 14.33 0.78
N ASN A 152 2.68 14.02 0.31
CA ASN A 152 3.29 14.72 -0.82
C ASN A 152 2.49 14.54 -2.12
N TRP A 153 1.99 13.34 -2.40
CA TRP A 153 1.16 13.08 -3.58
C TRP A 153 -0.17 13.83 -3.49
N LEU A 154 -0.85 13.82 -2.34
CA LEU A 154 -2.09 14.58 -2.12
C LEU A 154 -1.86 16.08 -2.25
N ALA A 155 -0.76 16.61 -1.71
CA ALA A 155 -0.38 18.00 -1.86
C ALA A 155 -0.13 18.38 -3.33
N GLN A 156 0.53 17.52 -4.09
CA GLN A 156 0.75 17.73 -5.53
C GLN A 156 -0.58 17.69 -6.30
N PHE A 157 -1.40 16.66 -6.07
CA PHE A 157 -2.70 16.49 -6.71
C PHE A 157 -3.65 17.65 -6.44
N THR A 158 -3.77 18.10 -5.18
CA THR A 158 -4.60 19.25 -4.82
C THR A 158 -4.07 20.56 -5.42
N SER A 159 -2.75 20.74 -5.50
CA SER A 159 -2.15 21.91 -6.17
C SER A 159 -2.43 21.97 -7.68
N MET A 160 -2.64 20.82 -8.32
CA MET A 160 -3.03 20.74 -9.73
C MET A 160 -4.50 21.09 -9.95
N ILE A 161 -5.38 20.78 -8.99
CA ILE A 161 -6.82 21.12 -9.04
C ILE A 161 -7.04 22.63 -8.81
N ILE A 162 -6.26 23.26 -7.92
CA ILE A 162 -6.42 24.67 -7.56
C ILE A 162 -5.90 25.64 -8.65
N LYS A 163 -5.14 25.15 -9.64
CA LYS A 163 -4.60 25.95 -10.75
C LYS A 163 -5.53 26.10 -11.96
N ILE A 164 -6.80 25.71 -11.85
CA ILE A 164 -7.87 25.97 -12.83
C ILE A 164 -8.62 27.23 -12.43
#